data_AF-A0A1I0JUA0-F1
#
_entry.id   AF-A0A1I0JUA0-F1
#
_cell.length_a   1.000
_cell.length_b   1.000
_cell.length_c   1.000
_cell.angle_alpha   90.00
_cell.angle_beta   90.00
_cell.angle_gamma   90.00
#
_symmetry.space_group_name_H-M   'P 1'
#
loop_
_entity.id
_entity.type
_entity.pdbx_description
1 polymer ?
#
loop_
_entity_poly.entity_id
_entity_poly.type
_entity_poly.pdbx_seq_one_letter_code
_entity_poly.pdbx_strand_id
1 'polypeptide(L)'
;MSCTVEDELTAFIDGELAPARHAEVGAHLETCAPCRSTEALLRGTVAKVARLPGFTPSPATRRQVLAKVEALPAPLPERLRALLRPWVWAPALGLAAAAGVVLVLSPRGPAGLEEADPGALELASNLELVEDYDVVGLDSFEDLEVVTHLHELEVRE
;
A
#
# COMPACT_ATOMS: atom_id res chain seq x y z
N MET A 1 -34.71 -53.82 16.40
CA MET A 1 -34.85 -53.51 14.96
C MET A 1 -34.19 -52.18 14.75
N SER A 2 -33.06 -52.14 14.05
CA SER A 2 -32.32 -50.91 13.77
C SER A 2 -33.03 -50.13 12.66
N CYS A 3 -33.37 -48.87 12.91
CA CYS A 3 -33.90 -47.97 11.88
C CYS A 3 -32.73 -47.19 11.27
N THR A 4 -32.61 -47.20 9.95
CA THR A 4 -31.50 -46.51 9.25
C THR A 4 -31.53 -44.99 9.37
N VAL A 5 -32.69 -44.42 9.72
CA VAL A 5 -32.91 -42.97 9.88
C VAL A 5 -32.40 -42.45 11.22
N GLU A 6 -32.17 -43.32 12.21
CA GLU A 6 -31.79 -42.91 13.56
C GLU A 6 -30.49 -42.09 13.59
N ASP A 7 -29.51 -42.47 12.78
CA ASP A 7 -28.21 -41.79 12.67
C ASP A 7 -28.30 -40.40 12.00
N GLU A 8 -29.40 -40.12 11.29
CA GLU A 8 -29.62 -38.86 10.57
C GLU A 8 -30.50 -37.87 11.35
N LEU A 9 -31.04 -38.25 12.52
CA LEU A 9 -31.97 -37.41 13.28
C LEU A 9 -31.34 -36.09 13.75
N THR A 10 -30.06 -36.08 14.10
CA THR A 10 -29.36 -34.85 14.48
C THR A 10 -29.24 -33.90 13.28
N ALA A 11 -28.77 -34.40 12.14
CA ALA A 11 -28.68 -33.62 10.90
C ALA A 11 -30.06 -33.13 10.41
N PHE A 12 -31.12 -33.92 10.62
CA PHE A 12 -32.50 -33.52 10.36
C PHE A 12 -32.93 -32.34 11.26
N ILE A 13 -32.63 -32.39 12.55
CA ILE A 13 -32.97 -31.32 13.51
C ILE A 13 -32.21 -30.04 13.19
N ASP A 14 -30.94 -30.15 12.82
CA ASP A 14 -30.06 -29.02 12.50
C ASP A 14 -30.30 -28.46 11.08
N GLY A 15 -31.11 -29.15 10.26
CA GLY A 15 -31.46 -28.73 8.90
C GLY A 15 -30.35 -28.94 7.88
N GLU A 16 -29.42 -29.86 8.14
CA GLU A 16 -28.23 -30.12 7.32
C GLU A 16 -28.49 -31.14 6.20
N LEU A 17 -29.65 -31.81 6.22
CA LEU A 17 -30.03 -32.78 5.19
C LEU A 17 -30.46 -32.08 3.89
N ALA A 18 -30.11 -32.71 2.75
CA ALA A 18 -30.63 -32.29 1.45
C ALA A 18 -32.17 -32.34 1.44
N PRO A 19 -32.87 -31.46 0.70
CA PRO A 19 -34.33 -31.33 0.77
C PRO A 19 -35.10 -32.65 0.56
N ALA A 20 -34.66 -33.48 -0.39
CA ALA A 20 -35.25 -34.79 -0.64
C ALA A 20 -35.11 -35.72 0.58
N ARG A 21 -33.91 -35.81 1.15
CA ARG A 21 -33.65 -36.64 2.32
C ARG A 21 -34.39 -36.14 3.56
N HIS A 22 -34.48 -34.83 3.73
CA HIS A 22 -35.26 -34.22 4.82
C HIS A 22 -36.74 -34.62 4.73
N ALA A 23 -37.33 -34.64 3.53
CA ALA A 23 -38.70 -35.09 3.32
C ALA A 23 -38.88 -36.59 3.63
N GLU A 24 -37.94 -37.44 3.20
CA GLU A 24 -37.96 -38.88 3.47
C GLU A 24 -37.87 -39.18 4.98
N VAL A 25 -36.97 -38.51 5.70
CA VAL A 25 -36.86 -38.62 7.15
C VAL A 25 -38.15 -38.14 7.82
N GLY A 26 -38.71 -37.03 7.37
CA GLY A 26 -40.01 -36.53 7.85
C GLY A 26 -41.14 -37.55 7.68
N ALA A 27 -41.26 -38.17 6.51
CA ALA A 27 -42.25 -39.23 6.26
C ALA A 27 -42.02 -40.48 7.14
N HIS A 28 -40.75 -40.85 7.37
CA HIS A 28 -40.43 -41.94 8.30
C HIS A 28 -40.88 -41.62 9.73
N LEU A 29 -40.68 -40.38 10.17
CA LEU A 29 -41.15 -39.93 11.48
C LEU A 29 -42.67 -39.99 11.61
N GLU A 30 -43.47 -39.92 10.55
CA GLU A 30 -44.93 -40.11 10.67
C GLU A 30 -45.33 -41.54 11.05
N THR A 31 -44.51 -42.54 10.69
CA THR A 31 -44.84 -43.96 10.85
C THR A 31 -44.06 -44.66 11.98
N CYS A 32 -42.85 -44.19 12.29
CA CYS A 32 -41.96 -44.81 13.25
C CYS A 32 -42.00 -44.14 14.65
N ALA A 33 -42.73 -44.75 15.59
CA ALA A 33 -42.81 -44.25 16.97
C ALA A 33 -41.46 -44.19 17.72
N PRO A 34 -40.55 -45.18 17.60
CA PRO A 34 -39.22 -45.10 18.19
C PRO A 34 -38.43 -43.86 17.72
N CYS A 35 -38.31 -43.66 16.39
CA CYS A 35 -37.57 -42.51 15.85
C CYS A 35 -38.21 -41.16 16.24
N ARG A 36 -39.54 -41.06 16.30
CA ARG A 36 -40.20 -39.85 16.85
C ARG A 36 -39.84 -39.58 18.29
N SER A 37 -39.76 -40.62 19.13
CA SER A 37 -39.40 -40.44 20.54
C SER A 37 -37.96 -39.94 20.68
N THR A 38 -37.04 -40.45 19.87
CA THR A 38 -35.65 -39.99 19.82
C THR A 38 -35.55 -38.55 19.31
N GLU A 39 -36.26 -38.22 18.23
CA GLU A 39 -36.31 -36.85 17.68
C GLU A 39 -36.84 -35.83 18.71
N ALA A 40 -37.91 -36.16 19.41
CA ALA A 40 -38.46 -35.32 20.48
C ALA A 40 -37.48 -35.14 21.65
N LEU A 41 -36.76 -36.20 22.04
CA LEU A 41 -35.73 -36.14 23.09
C LEU A 41 -34.56 -35.23 22.68
N LEU A 42 -34.10 -35.36 21.44
CA LEU A 42 -33.02 -34.53 20.88
C LEU A 42 -33.44 -33.06 20.82
N ARG A 43 -34.62 -32.75 20.25
CA ARG A 43 -35.16 -31.37 20.24
C ARG A 43 -35.30 -30.79 21.64
N GLY A 44 -35.81 -31.59 22.58
CA GLY A 44 -35.92 -31.19 23.98
C GLY A 44 -34.57 -30.88 24.62
N THR A 45 -33.52 -31.61 24.24
CA THR A 45 -32.15 -31.38 24.71
C THR A 45 -31.58 -30.09 24.12
N VAL A 46 -31.70 -29.87 22.81
CA VAL A 46 -31.30 -28.60 22.15
C VAL A 46 -32.00 -27.41 22.78
N ALA A 47 -33.31 -27.52 23.04
CA ALA A 47 -34.09 -26.45 23.68
C ALA A 47 -33.63 -26.13 25.12
N LYS A 48 -33.08 -27.11 25.86
CA LYS A 48 -32.50 -26.88 27.20
C LYS A 48 -31.16 -26.18 27.10
N VAL A 49 -30.30 -26.61 26.18
CA VAL A 49 -28.98 -25.98 25.94
C VAL A 49 -29.15 -24.52 25.52
N ALA A 50 -30.12 -24.22 24.66
CA ALA A 50 -30.42 -22.87 24.20
C ALA A 50 -30.85 -21.91 25.32
N ARG A 51 -31.28 -22.42 26.48
CA ARG A 51 -31.66 -21.61 27.66
C ARG A 51 -30.49 -21.31 28.59
N LEU A 52 -29.31 -21.89 28.34
CA LEU A 52 -28.14 -21.61 29.15
C LEU A 52 -27.73 -20.14 29.02
N PRO A 53 -27.15 -19.53 30.07
CA PRO A 53 -26.66 -18.16 30.00
C PRO A 53 -25.68 -18.00 28.83
N GLY A 54 -25.83 -16.90 28.08
CA GLY A 54 -24.91 -16.59 26.99
C GLY A 54 -23.47 -16.47 27.49
N PHE A 55 -22.56 -17.16 26.82
CA PHE A 55 -21.13 -17.02 27.08
C PHE A 55 -20.59 -15.79 26.35
N THR A 56 -20.01 -14.84 27.09
CA THR A 56 -19.33 -13.68 26.50
C THR A 56 -17.82 -13.95 26.46
N PRO A 57 -17.21 -14.12 25.27
CA PRO A 57 -15.77 -14.33 25.17
C PRO A 57 -15.00 -13.09 25.59
N SER A 58 -13.77 -13.28 26.11
CA SER A 58 -12.90 -12.16 26.49
C SER A 58 -12.55 -11.28 25.27
N PRO A 59 -12.25 -9.99 25.45
CA PRO A 59 -11.79 -9.13 24.36
C PRO A 59 -10.54 -9.65 23.66
N ALA A 60 -9.64 -10.34 24.38
CA ALA A 60 -8.44 -10.95 23.81
C ALA A 60 -8.81 -12.09 22.85
N THR A 61 -9.68 -13.02 23.28
CA THR A 61 -10.17 -14.13 22.45
C THR A 61 -10.89 -13.60 21.21
N ARG A 62 -11.76 -12.59 21.37
CA ARG A 62 -12.47 -11.97 20.25
C ARG A 62 -11.50 -11.41 19.20
N ARG A 63 -10.46 -10.69 19.62
CA ARG A 63 -9.43 -10.16 18.71
C ARG A 63 -8.68 -11.28 17.99
N GLN A 64 -8.30 -12.34 18.70
CA GLN A 64 -7.61 -13.48 18.09
C GLN A 64 -8.47 -14.19 17.04
N VAL A 65 -9.76 -14.37 17.29
CA VAL A 65 -10.69 -14.97 16.32
C VAL A 65 -10.83 -14.08 15.09
N LEU A 66 -11.06 -12.77 15.28
CA LEU A 66 -11.19 -11.83 14.16
C LEU A 66 -9.92 -11.77 13.31
N ALA A 67 -8.74 -11.75 13.93
CA ALA A 67 -7.47 -11.78 13.21
C ALA A 67 -7.32 -13.04 12.34
N LYS A 68 -7.82 -14.21 12.81
CA LYS A 68 -7.83 -15.43 12.00
C LYS A 68 -8.82 -15.36 10.84
N VAL A 69 -9.98 -14.72 11.04
CA VAL A 69 -10.97 -14.51 9.97
C VAL A 69 -10.41 -13.57 8.90
N GLU A 70 -9.75 -12.50 9.31
CA GLU A 70 -9.09 -11.54 8.40
C GLU A 70 -7.92 -12.16 7.63
N ALA A 71 -7.24 -13.15 8.21
CA ALA A 71 -6.16 -13.87 7.56
C ALA A 71 -6.63 -14.91 6.53
N LEU A 72 -7.94 -15.21 6.45
CA LEU A 72 -8.47 -16.09 5.41
C LEU A 72 -8.24 -15.44 4.04
N PRO A 73 -7.79 -16.20 3.02
CA PRO A 73 -7.57 -15.65 1.70
C PRO A 73 -8.89 -15.13 1.13
N ALA A 74 -8.94 -13.83 0.87
CA ALA A 74 -10.07 -13.24 0.17
C ALA A 74 -10.20 -13.86 -1.24
N PRO A 75 -11.42 -14.17 -1.70
CA PRO A 75 -11.62 -14.67 -3.06
C PRO A 75 -11.08 -13.66 -4.08
N LEU A 76 -10.44 -14.17 -5.15
CA LEU A 76 -9.88 -13.37 -6.25
C LEU A 76 -10.79 -12.22 -6.75
N PRO A 77 -12.12 -12.39 -6.94
CA PRO A 77 -12.98 -11.28 -7.37
C PRO A 77 -13.02 -10.10 -6.39
N GLU A 78 -12.93 -10.35 -5.08
CA GLU A 78 -12.92 -9.26 -4.08
C GLU A 78 -11.60 -8.49 -4.11
N ARG A 79 -10.48 -9.18 -4.33
CA ARG A 79 -9.16 -8.55 -4.47
C ARG A 79 -9.09 -7.63 -5.70
N LEU A 80 -9.63 -8.08 -6.83
CA LEU A 80 -9.72 -7.28 -8.06
C LEU A 80 -10.64 -6.06 -7.87
N ARG A 81 -11.80 -6.25 -7.24
CA ARG A 81 -12.75 -5.16 -6.96
C ARG A 81 -12.17 -4.11 -6.00
N ALA A 82 -11.38 -4.55 -5.01
CA ALA A 82 -10.67 -3.64 -4.11
C ALA A 82 -9.62 -2.81 -4.87
N LEU A 83 -8.89 -3.44 -5.79
CA LEU A 83 -7.93 -2.73 -6.64
C LEU A 83 -8.62 -1.74 -7.58
N LEU A 84 -9.85 -2.00 -8.04
CA LEU A 84 -10.62 -1.09 -8.89
C LEU A 84 -11.25 0.10 -8.11
N ARG A 85 -11.10 0.20 -6.78
CA ARG A 85 -11.66 1.34 -6.03
C ARG A 85 -10.93 2.64 -6.39
N PRO A 86 -11.64 3.73 -6.72
CA PRO A 86 -11.04 4.98 -7.18
C PRO A 86 -10.12 5.63 -6.14
N TRP A 87 -10.38 5.44 -4.84
CA TRP A 87 -9.52 5.93 -3.78
C TRP A 87 -8.12 5.31 -3.84
N VAL A 88 -7.99 4.03 -4.17
CA VAL A 88 -6.70 3.33 -4.19
C VAL A 88 -5.72 3.96 -5.20
N TRP A 89 -6.25 4.52 -6.29
CA TRP A 89 -5.45 5.18 -7.32
C TRP A 89 -5.27 6.69 -7.11
N ALA A 90 -6.02 7.30 -6.18
CA ALA A 90 -5.95 8.74 -5.91
C ALA A 90 -4.52 9.27 -5.67
N PRO A 91 -3.64 8.63 -4.86
CA PRO A 91 -2.27 9.12 -4.70
C PRO A 91 -1.43 8.94 -5.97
N ALA A 92 -1.63 7.86 -6.73
CA ALA A 92 -0.89 7.59 -7.97
C ALA A 92 -1.28 8.56 -9.09
N LEU A 93 -2.57 8.89 -9.23
CA LEU A 93 -3.06 9.92 -10.15
C LEU A 93 -2.52 11.30 -9.79
N GLY A 94 -2.42 11.63 -8.49
CA GLY A 94 -1.84 12.88 -8.02
C GLY A 94 -0.37 13.04 -8.43
N LEU A 95 0.44 11.99 -8.22
CA LEU A 95 1.86 11.97 -8.64
C LEU A 95 2.03 12.04 -10.16
N ALA A 96 1.23 11.29 -10.92
CA ALA A 96 1.28 11.31 -12.38
C ALA A 96 0.90 12.68 -12.94
N ALA A 97 -0.12 13.34 -12.37
CA ALA A 97 -0.51 14.70 -12.75
C ALA A 97 0.60 15.70 -12.41
N ALA A 98 1.22 15.62 -11.23
CA ALA A 98 2.32 16.50 -10.85
C ALA A 98 3.54 16.32 -11.78
N ALA A 99 3.92 15.08 -12.10
CA ALA A 99 5.00 14.80 -13.03
C ALA A 99 4.70 15.32 -14.46
N GLY A 100 3.46 15.19 -14.94
CA GLY A 100 3.04 15.76 -16.21
C GLY A 100 3.08 17.29 -16.22
N VAL A 101 2.64 17.93 -15.14
CA VAL A 101 2.71 19.39 -14.95
C VAL A 101 4.16 19.87 -14.94
N VAL A 102 5.05 19.18 -14.22
CA VAL A 102 6.49 19.46 -14.24
C VAL A 102 7.05 19.29 -15.65
N LEU A 103 6.72 18.22 -16.37
CA LEU A 103 7.22 18.01 -17.74
C LEU A 103 6.75 19.09 -18.73
N VAL A 104 5.54 19.63 -18.55
CA VAL A 104 4.97 20.69 -19.40
C VAL A 104 5.53 22.07 -19.06
N LEU A 105 5.72 22.36 -17.78
CA LEU A 105 6.26 23.64 -17.28
C LEU A 105 7.78 23.67 -17.26
N SER A 106 8.44 22.51 -17.31
CA SER A 106 9.89 22.44 -17.41
C SER A 106 10.25 23.18 -18.69
N PRO A 107 11.09 24.22 -18.62
CA PRO A 107 11.55 24.87 -19.81
C PRO A 107 12.14 23.74 -20.66
N ARG A 108 11.57 23.53 -21.86
CA ARG A 108 12.32 22.89 -22.94
C ARG A 108 13.43 23.87 -23.28
N GLY A 109 14.42 23.96 -22.39
CA GLY A 109 15.66 24.61 -22.70
C GLY A 109 16.14 23.93 -23.96
N PRO A 110 16.61 24.68 -24.97
CA PRO A 110 17.39 24.04 -26.01
C PRO A 110 18.44 23.20 -25.28
N ALA A 111 18.66 21.97 -25.72
CA ALA A 111 19.90 21.28 -25.43
C ALA A 111 21.02 22.10 -26.09
N GLY A 112 21.29 23.29 -25.57
CA GLY A 112 22.54 23.97 -25.70
C GLY A 112 23.47 23.18 -24.83
N LEU A 113 24.31 22.38 -25.48
CA LEU A 113 25.63 22.11 -24.94
C LEU A 113 26.14 23.48 -24.49
N GLU A 114 26.21 23.68 -23.18
CA GLU A 114 26.76 24.88 -22.57
C GLU A 114 28.15 24.99 -23.18
N GLU A 115 28.30 25.88 -24.16
CA GLU A 115 29.58 26.25 -24.73
C GLU A 115 30.40 26.66 -23.53
N ALA A 116 31.34 25.80 -23.14
CA ALA A 116 32.28 26.10 -22.10
C ALA A 116 32.89 27.46 -22.47
N ASP A 117 32.51 28.49 -21.73
CA ASP A 117 33.07 29.83 -21.92
C ASP A 117 34.59 29.64 -21.78
N PRO A 118 35.35 29.85 -22.87
CA PRO A 118 36.77 29.57 -22.84
C PRO A 118 37.48 30.39 -21.75
N GLY A 119 36.92 31.55 -21.38
CA GLY A 119 37.41 32.35 -20.25
C GLY A 119 37.16 31.71 -18.89
N ALA A 120 36.02 31.05 -18.69
CA ALA A 120 35.72 30.33 -17.44
C ALA A 120 36.61 29.10 -17.26
N LEU A 121 36.99 28.44 -18.37
CA LEU A 121 37.92 27.31 -18.36
C LEU A 121 39.37 27.76 -18.07
N GLU A 122 39.77 28.92 -18.59
CA GLU A 122 41.09 29.53 -18.37
C GLU A 122 41.28 30.03 -16.93
N LEU A 123 40.21 30.57 -16.32
CA LEU A 123 40.18 30.97 -14.91
C LEU A 123 40.30 29.74 -13.98
N ALA A 124 39.67 28.63 -14.33
CA ALA A 124 39.75 27.39 -13.56
C ALA A 124 41.14 26.72 -13.66
N SER A 125 41.83 26.85 -14.80
CA SER A 125 43.17 26.27 -14.99
C SER A 125 44.29 27.05 -14.31
N ASN A 126 44.06 28.32 -13.96
CA ASN A 126 45.03 29.21 -13.30
C ASN A 126 44.62 29.55 -11.86
N LEU A 127 43.91 28.64 -11.18
CA LEU A 127 43.49 28.84 -9.78
C LEU A 127 44.69 29.11 -8.85
N GLU A 128 45.85 28.50 -9.14
CA GLU A 128 47.11 28.70 -8.40
C GLU A 128 47.73 30.09 -8.61
N LEU A 129 47.34 30.83 -9.67
CA LEU A 129 47.81 32.19 -9.94
C LEU A 129 46.93 33.26 -9.26
N VAL A 130 45.67 32.92 -8.96
CA VAL A 130 44.72 33.82 -8.28
C VAL A 130 45.02 33.90 -6.77
N GLU A 131 45.62 32.87 -6.19
CA GLU A 131 46.01 32.87 -4.76
C GLU A 131 47.16 33.84 -4.43
N ASP A 132 47.92 34.33 -5.41
CA ASP A 132 49.06 35.24 -5.19
C ASP A 132 48.76 36.73 -5.51
N TYR A 133 47.51 37.05 -5.88
CA TYR A 133 47.09 38.46 -6.06
C TYR A 133 46.77 39.19 -4.75
N ASP A 134 46.85 38.51 -3.60
CA ASP A 134 46.74 39.14 -2.27
C ASP A 134 48.04 39.87 -1.83
N VAL A 135 49.09 39.91 -2.67
CA VAL A 135 50.38 40.53 -2.32
C VAL A 135 50.55 41.96 -2.88
N VAL A 136 49.64 42.43 -3.73
CA VAL A 136 49.63 43.84 -4.17
C VAL A 136 48.23 44.40 -3.91
N GLY A 137 48.08 45.07 -2.77
CA GLY A 137 46.83 45.71 -2.34
C GLY A 137 46.40 46.84 -3.27
N LEU A 138 45.84 46.45 -4.43
CA LEU A 138 45.29 47.34 -5.45
C LEU A 138 43.78 47.12 -5.47
N ASP A 139 43.07 47.95 -4.70
CA ASP A 139 41.61 47.89 -4.58
C ASP A 139 40.88 48.55 -5.76
N SER A 140 41.59 48.97 -6.82
CA SER A 140 40.96 49.58 -8.01
C SER A 140 41.82 49.49 -9.29
N PHE A 141 41.14 49.55 -10.45
CA PHE A 141 41.75 49.53 -11.78
C PHE A 141 42.51 50.83 -12.16
N GLU A 142 42.49 51.86 -11.31
CA GLU A 142 43.11 53.16 -11.60
C GLU A 142 44.64 53.19 -11.34
N ASP A 143 45.21 52.19 -10.66
CA ASP A 143 46.65 52.13 -10.34
C ASP A 143 47.52 51.41 -11.40
N LEU A 144 46.95 50.97 -12.53
CA LEU A 144 47.70 50.32 -13.63
C LEU A 144 48.27 51.32 -14.66
N GLU A 145 48.33 52.61 -14.33
CA GLU A 145 48.85 53.66 -15.22
C GLU A 145 50.40 53.63 -15.33
N VAL A 146 51.09 52.97 -14.39
CA VAL A 146 52.56 52.86 -14.40
C VAL A 146 53.06 51.83 -15.42
N VAL A 147 52.29 50.77 -15.71
CA VAL A 147 52.69 49.72 -16.67
C VAL A 147 52.47 50.17 -18.11
N THR A 148 51.49 51.04 -18.35
CA THR A 148 51.17 51.55 -19.70
C THR A 148 52.20 52.57 -20.22
N HIS A 149 52.94 53.25 -19.33
CA HIS A 149 53.97 54.23 -19.71
C HIS A 149 55.43 53.74 -19.57
N LEU A 150 55.66 52.45 -19.29
CA LEU A 150 57.02 51.89 -19.23
C LEU A 150 57.80 52.03 -20.55
N HIS A 151 57.09 52.15 -21.67
CA HIS A 151 57.68 52.36 -23.00
C HIS A 151 58.23 53.79 -23.22
N GLU A 152 57.94 54.75 -22.32
CA GLU A 152 58.43 56.14 -22.43
C GLU A 152 59.71 56.41 -21.63
N LEU A 153 60.16 55.47 -20.78
CA LEU A 153 61.35 55.64 -19.94
C LEU A 153 62.63 55.00 -20.51
N GLU A 154 62.59 54.43 -21.71
CA GLU A 154 63.78 53.82 -22.36
C GLU A 154 64.58 54.80 -23.24
N VAL A 155 64.64 56.09 -22.86
CA VAL A 155 65.54 57.05 -23.51
C VAL A 155 66.18 57.99 -22.49
N ARG A 156 67.38 57.61 -22.02
CA ARG A 156 68.53 58.52 -21.92
C ARG A 156 69.82 57.74 -21.66
N GLU A 157 70.81 58.03 -22.51
CA GLU A 157 72.23 57.64 -22.43
C GLU A 157 72.86 57.84 -21.03
#